data_AF-A0A1S2BY23-F1
#
_entry.id   AF-A0A1S2BY23-F1
#
_cell.length_a   1.000
_cell.length_b   1.000
_cell.length_c   1.000
_cell.angle_alpha   90.00
_cell.angle_beta   90.00
_cell.angle_gamma   90.00
#
_symmetry.space_group_name_H-M   'P 1'
#
loop_
_entity.id
_entity.type
_entity.pdbx_description
1 polymer ?
#
loop_
_entity_poly.entity_id
_entity_poly.type
_entity_poly.pdbx_seq_one_letter_code
_entity_poly.pdbx_strand_id
1 'polypeptide(L)'
;MTSPLAGAKEARSEIKKFHVSLNQENLVPEQCHRRNHRNYPMVSYVSQIAALFFSSNYEVIPVFISRTVTELERNADQPVTESYRKIVYEYLCQMTYFLANYTNVDSEKLKCHIPEEIRNAGSRKAPEMDYQT
;
A
#
# COMPACT_ATOMS: atom_id res chain seq x y z
N MET A 1 -23.33 11.74 8.22
CA MET A 1 -22.80 10.36 8.17
C MET A 1 -22.89 9.88 6.73
N THR A 2 -21.76 9.71 6.05
CA THR A 2 -21.71 9.12 4.71
C THR A 2 -22.16 7.66 4.80
N SER A 3 -22.91 7.18 3.81
CA SER A 3 -23.36 5.78 3.81
C SER A 3 -22.15 4.84 3.70
N PRO A 4 -22.21 3.61 4.24
CA PRO A 4 -21.10 2.65 4.12
C PRO A 4 -20.67 2.40 2.67
N LEU A 5 -21.61 2.44 1.73
CA LEU A 5 -21.31 2.36 0.29
C LEU A 5 -20.54 3.57 -0.23
N ALA A 6 -20.88 4.79 0.20
CA ALA A 6 -20.16 6.00 -0.18
C ALA A 6 -18.72 5.97 0.36
N GLY A 7 -18.54 5.60 1.64
CA GLY A 7 -17.22 5.45 2.25
C GLY A 7 -16.35 4.38 1.54
N ALA A 8 -16.93 3.23 1.21
CA ALA A 8 -16.23 2.19 0.46
C ALA A 8 -15.81 2.67 -0.94
N LYS A 9 -16.67 3.43 -1.64
CA LYS A 9 -16.36 4.00 -2.97
C LYS A 9 -15.23 5.01 -2.89
N GLU A 10 -15.26 5.90 -1.89
CA GLU A 10 -14.21 6.88 -1.63
C GLU A 10 -12.88 6.20 -1.32
N ALA A 11 -12.87 5.22 -0.41
CA ALA A 11 -11.66 4.48 -0.04
C ALA A 11 -11.04 3.74 -1.24
N ARG A 12 -11.87 3.12 -2.09
CA ARG A 12 -11.42 2.50 -3.35
C ARG A 12 -10.87 3.53 -4.34
N SER A 13 -11.50 4.69 -4.45
CA SER A 13 -11.03 5.78 -5.31
C SER A 13 -9.63 6.23 -4.87
N GLU A 14 -9.42 6.36 -3.57
CA GLU A 14 -8.14 6.77 -3.01
C GLU A 14 -7.04 5.73 -3.23
N ILE A 15 -7.35 4.43 -3.06
CA ILE A 15 -6.45 3.33 -3.41
C ILE A 15 -6.01 3.40 -4.88
N LYS A 16 -6.93 3.72 -5.80
CA LYS A 16 -6.59 3.88 -7.21
C LYS A 16 -5.63 5.04 -7.46
N LYS A 17 -5.76 6.16 -6.74
CA LYS A 17 -4.81 7.26 -6.85
C LYS A 17 -3.42 6.85 -6.36
N PHE A 18 -3.33 6.11 -5.25
CA PHE A 18 -2.06 5.52 -4.80
C PHE A 18 -1.44 4.62 -5.86
N HIS A 19 -2.24 3.79 -6.54
CA HIS A 19 -1.74 2.96 -7.65
C HIS A 19 -1.15 3.79 -8.78
N VAL A 20 -1.70 4.97 -9.09
CA VAL A 20 -1.09 5.88 -10.07
C VAL A 20 0.24 6.40 -9.55
N SER A 21 0.29 6.94 -8.32
CA SER A 21 1.52 7.48 -7.73
C SER A 21 2.66 6.46 -7.63
N LEU A 22 2.33 5.23 -7.21
CA LEU A 22 3.30 4.15 -7.03
C LEU A 22 3.90 3.61 -8.35
N ASN A 23 3.35 4.00 -9.50
CA ASN A 23 3.83 3.61 -10.83
C ASN A 23 4.43 4.79 -11.61
N GLN A 24 4.62 5.95 -10.99
CA GLN A 24 5.28 7.07 -11.68
C GLN A 24 6.78 6.80 -11.87
N GLU A 25 7.28 7.00 -13.09
CA GLU A 25 8.68 6.74 -13.45
C GLU A 25 9.68 7.52 -12.59
N ASN A 26 9.34 8.74 -12.19
CA ASN A 26 10.19 9.59 -11.35
C ASN A 26 10.16 9.22 -9.85
N LEU A 27 9.25 8.34 -9.43
CA LEU A 27 9.11 7.90 -8.04
C LEU A 27 9.63 6.47 -7.83
N VAL A 28 9.42 5.60 -8.82
CA VAL A 28 9.81 4.19 -8.74
C VAL A 28 11.34 4.09 -8.68
N PRO A 29 11.92 3.40 -7.69
CA PRO A 29 13.37 3.28 -7.58
C PRO A 29 13.99 2.65 -8.82
N GLU A 30 15.11 3.19 -9.29
CA GLU A 30 15.80 2.63 -10.44
C GLU A 30 16.12 1.14 -10.27
N GLN A 31 16.02 0.39 -11.36
CA GLN A 31 16.34 -1.04 -11.43
C GLN A 31 15.56 -1.94 -10.46
N CYS A 32 14.53 -1.44 -9.80
CA CYS A 32 13.76 -2.20 -8.81
C CYS A 32 13.02 -3.41 -9.39
N HIS A 33 12.92 -3.54 -10.71
CA HIS A 33 12.34 -4.71 -11.38
C HIS A 33 13.35 -5.83 -11.63
N ARG A 34 14.65 -5.61 -11.36
CA ARG A 34 15.66 -6.67 -11.43
C ARG A 34 15.58 -7.52 -10.16
N ARG A 35 15.42 -8.83 -10.30
CA ARG A 35 15.22 -9.76 -9.17
C ARG A 35 16.35 -9.75 -8.14
N ASN A 36 17.57 -9.43 -8.55
CA ASN A 36 18.74 -9.33 -7.69
C ASN A 36 18.87 -7.95 -7.01
N HIS A 37 18.00 -6.99 -7.32
CA HIS A 37 18.03 -5.66 -6.72
C HIS A 37 17.38 -5.67 -5.33
N ARG A 38 17.99 -4.96 -4.38
CA ARG A 38 17.54 -4.92 -2.98
C ARG A 38 16.10 -4.42 -2.82
N ASN A 39 15.66 -3.50 -3.70
CA ASN A 39 14.31 -2.93 -3.66
C ASN A 39 13.24 -3.77 -4.38
N TYR A 40 13.64 -4.86 -5.07
CA TYR A 40 12.72 -5.71 -5.81
C TYR A 40 11.60 -6.32 -4.95
N PRO A 41 11.88 -6.87 -3.76
CA PRO A 41 10.84 -7.43 -2.91
C PRO A 41 9.76 -6.39 -2.55
N MET A 42 10.17 -5.20 -2.09
CA MET A 42 9.26 -4.12 -1.73
C MET A 42 8.30 -3.76 -2.86
N VAL A 43 8.85 -3.45 -4.05
CA VAL A 43 8.03 -3.05 -5.21
C VAL A 43 7.13 -4.20 -5.66
N SER A 44 7.66 -5.43 -5.69
CA SER A 44 6.89 -6.60 -6.11
C SER A 44 5.74 -6.92 -5.16
N TYR A 45 5.94 -6.78 -3.84
CA TYR A 45 4.87 -6.97 -2.86
C TYR A 45 3.78 -5.90 -2.98
N VAL A 46 4.16 -4.65 -3.21
CA VAL A 46 3.20 -3.56 -3.49
C VAL A 46 2.37 -3.86 -4.75
N SER A 47 3.01 -4.28 -5.84
CA SER A 47 2.31 -4.71 -7.06
C SER A 47 1.38 -5.90 -6.81
N GLN A 48 1.82 -6.87 -5.99
CA GLN A 48 1.00 -8.03 -5.63
C GLN A 48 -0.23 -7.62 -4.80
N ILE A 49 -0.10 -6.67 -3.88
CA ILE A 49 -1.24 -6.11 -3.13
C ILE A 49 -2.24 -5.47 -4.10
N ALA A 50 -1.77 -4.68 -5.08
CA ALA A 50 -2.63 -4.09 -6.08
C ALA A 50 -3.38 -5.16 -6.89
N ALA A 51 -2.69 -6.21 -7.35
CA ALA A 51 -3.31 -7.32 -8.08
C ALA A 51 -4.36 -8.07 -7.24
N LEU A 52 -4.08 -8.32 -5.96
CA LEU A 52 -5.04 -8.93 -5.03
C LEU A 52 -6.26 -8.03 -4.79
N PHE A 53 -6.04 -6.71 -4.71
CA PHE A 53 -7.13 -5.74 -4.58
C PHE A 53 -8.03 -5.73 -5.81
N PHE A 54 -7.46 -5.73 -7.03
CA PHE A 54 -8.23 -5.76 -8.28
C PHE A 54 -9.01 -7.06 -8.46
N SER A 55 -8.43 -8.19 -8.04
CA SER A 55 -9.09 -9.50 -8.08
C SER A 55 -10.06 -9.73 -6.90
N SER A 56 -10.21 -8.76 -6.01
CA SER A 56 -11.01 -8.87 -4.78
C SER A 56 -10.58 -10.02 -3.85
N ASN A 57 -9.34 -10.50 -3.98
CA ASN A 57 -8.75 -11.50 -3.09
C ASN A 57 -8.14 -10.84 -1.85
N TYR A 58 -9.01 -10.25 -1.03
CA TYR A 58 -8.61 -9.44 0.12
C TYR A 58 -7.98 -10.25 1.26
N GLU A 59 -8.35 -11.53 1.39
CA GLU A 59 -7.88 -12.44 2.44
C GLU A 59 -6.36 -12.64 2.47
N VAL A 60 -5.69 -12.44 1.34
CA VAL A 60 -4.24 -12.65 1.19
C VAL A 60 -3.46 -11.36 1.37
N ILE A 61 -4.11 -10.20 1.22
CA ILE A 61 -3.45 -8.88 1.30
C ILE A 61 -2.68 -8.66 2.62
N PRO A 62 -3.20 -9.01 3.81
CA PRO A 62 -2.49 -8.78 5.08
C PRO A 62 -1.09 -9.38 5.11
N VAL A 63 -0.90 -10.56 4.51
CA VAL A 63 0.41 -11.22 4.42
C VAL A 63 1.41 -10.37 3.62
N PHE A 64 0.97 -9.80 2.50
CA PHE A 64 1.83 -8.94 1.68
C PHE A 64 2.05 -7.56 2.30
N ILE A 65 1.08 -7.03 3.05
CA ILE A 65 1.30 -5.83 3.88
C ILE A 65 2.44 -6.10 4.86
N SER A 66 2.37 -7.18 5.63
CA SER A 66 3.42 -7.59 6.58
C SER A 66 4.81 -7.65 5.95
N ARG A 67 4.92 -8.38 4.83
CA ARG A 67 6.17 -8.50 4.06
C ARG A 67 6.67 -7.15 3.54
N THR A 68 5.77 -6.26 3.12
CA THR A 68 6.16 -4.93 2.64
C THR A 68 6.70 -4.07 3.77
N VAL A 69 6.12 -4.14 4.97
CA VAL A 69 6.64 -3.42 6.15
C VAL A 69 8.06 -3.87 6.48
N THR A 70 8.33 -5.17 6.50
CA THR A 70 9.69 -5.70 6.72
C THR A 70 10.68 -5.12 5.70
N GLU A 71 10.26 -4.98 4.44
CA GLU A 71 11.12 -4.38 3.41
C GLU A 71 11.23 -2.86 3.54
N LEU A 72 10.24 -2.15 4.08
CA LEU A 72 10.37 -0.71 4.41
C LEU A 72 11.46 -0.48 5.46
N GLU A 73 11.44 -1.28 6.54
CA GLU A 73 12.44 -1.24 7.61
C GLU A 73 13.82 -1.63 7.09
N ARG A 74 13.89 -2.73 6.33
CA ARG A 74 15.14 -3.22 5.75
C ARG A 74 15.77 -2.19 4.83
N ASN A 75 14.99 -1.37 4.13
CA ASN A 75 15.51 -0.40 3.18
C ASN A 75 15.66 1.01 3.78
N ALA A 76 15.36 1.23 5.07
CA ALA A 76 15.35 2.55 5.72
C ALA A 76 16.65 3.36 5.52
N ASP A 77 17.78 2.68 5.36
CA ASP A 77 19.12 3.24 5.13
C ASP A 77 19.36 3.77 3.71
N GLN A 78 18.41 3.64 2.77
CA GLN A 78 18.57 4.08 1.38
C GLN A 78 17.86 5.42 1.11
N PRO A 79 18.55 6.57 1.07
CA PRO A 79 17.91 7.87 0.85
C PRO A 79 17.20 7.97 -0.50
N VAL A 80 17.75 7.33 -1.54
CA VAL A 80 17.18 7.35 -2.90
C VAL A 80 15.77 6.75 -2.99
N THR A 81 15.36 5.95 -2.01
CA THR A 81 14.01 5.36 -1.99
C THR A 81 13.08 5.98 -0.94
N GLU A 82 13.53 7.01 -0.21
CA GLU A 82 12.77 7.61 0.89
C GLU A 82 11.37 8.08 0.45
N SER A 83 11.29 8.83 -0.65
CA SER A 83 10.02 9.31 -1.20
C SER A 83 9.07 8.18 -1.58
N TYR A 84 9.60 7.13 -2.21
CA TYR A 84 8.82 5.95 -2.57
C TYR A 84 8.33 5.20 -1.31
N ARG A 85 9.22 4.96 -0.34
CA ARG A 85 8.89 4.27 0.92
C ARG A 85 7.80 5.01 1.69
N LYS A 86 7.82 6.34 1.71
CA LYS A 86 6.78 7.16 2.33
C LYS A 86 5.41 6.91 1.69
N ILE A 87 5.34 6.91 0.35
CA ILE A 87 4.08 6.68 -0.37
C ILE A 87 3.60 5.23 -0.19
N VAL A 88 4.51 4.26 -0.19
CA VAL A 88 4.19 2.87 0.13
C VAL A 88 3.58 2.77 1.53
N TYR A 89 4.19 3.38 2.55
CA TYR A 89 3.65 3.35 3.91
C TYR A 89 2.22 3.91 4.00
N GLU A 90 1.98 5.09 3.40
CA GLU A 90 0.64 5.70 3.36
C GLU A 90 -0.37 4.82 2.60
N TYR A 91 0.08 4.16 1.51
CA TYR A 91 -0.72 3.19 0.78
C TYR A 91 -1.09 1.97 1.64
N LEU A 92 -0.15 1.42 2.41
CA LEU A 92 -0.40 0.29 3.31
C LEU A 92 -1.43 0.67 4.38
N CYS A 93 -1.35 1.89 4.92
CA CYS A 93 -2.34 2.41 5.87
C CYS A 93 -3.73 2.51 5.24
N GLN A 94 -3.83 3.10 4.04
CA GLN A 94 -5.12 3.22 3.34
C GLN A 94 -5.70 1.86 2.95
N MET A 95 -4.86 0.90 2.53
CA MET A 95 -5.29 -0.46 2.25
C MET A 95 -5.81 -1.15 3.52
N THR A 96 -5.10 -1.02 4.64
CA THR A 96 -5.51 -1.57 5.93
C THR A 96 -6.84 -0.98 6.40
N TYR A 97 -7.00 0.34 6.29
CA TYR A 97 -8.27 1.01 6.56
C TYR A 97 -9.40 0.45 5.69
N PHE A 98 -9.16 0.26 4.39
CA PHE A 98 -10.16 -0.31 3.49
C PHE A 98 -10.56 -1.74 3.89
N LEU A 99 -9.57 -2.59 4.19
CA LEU A 99 -9.81 -3.97 4.61
C LEU A 99 -10.65 -4.03 5.89
N ALA A 100 -10.27 -3.26 6.91
CA ALA A 100 -10.91 -3.29 8.22
C ALA A 100 -12.35 -2.75 8.22
N ASN A 101 -12.69 -1.83 7.32
CA ASN A 101 -13.97 -1.13 7.36
C ASN A 101 -14.96 -1.54 6.25
N TYR A 102 -14.46 -2.09 5.13
CA TYR A 102 -15.28 -2.29 3.93
C TYR A 102 -15.13 -3.69 3.31
N THR A 103 -14.51 -4.63 4.01
CA THR A 103 -14.38 -6.02 3.58
C THR A 103 -14.70 -6.98 4.73
N ASN A 104 -14.84 -8.27 4.43
CA ASN A 104 -15.06 -9.32 5.42
C ASN A 104 -13.76 -10.04 5.82
N VAL A 105 -12.60 -9.40 5.61
CA VAL A 105 -11.31 -10.01 6.00
C VAL A 105 -11.29 -10.27 7.50
N ASP A 106 -10.88 -11.49 7.86
CA ASP A 106 -10.78 -11.90 9.26
C ASP A 106 -9.94 -10.91 10.09
N SER A 107 -10.55 -10.36 11.14
CA SER A 107 -9.91 -9.41 12.04
C SER A 107 -8.68 -10.00 12.74
N GLU A 108 -8.63 -11.31 12.99
CA GLU A 108 -7.46 -11.96 13.59
C GLU A 108 -6.30 -12.02 12.58
N LYS A 109 -6.58 -12.19 11.27
CA LYS A 109 -5.54 -12.06 10.24
C LYS A 109 -4.99 -10.65 10.16
N LEU A 110 -5.85 -9.63 10.24
CA LEU A 110 -5.41 -8.24 10.28
C LEU A 110 -4.50 -8.01 11.49
N LYS A 111 -4.87 -8.51 12.68
CA LYS A 111 -4.06 -8.39 13.90
C LYS A 111 -2.73 -9.15 13.83
N CYS A 112 -2.75 -10.35 13.26
CA CYS A 112 -1.58 -11.23 13.19
C CYS A 112 -0.52 -10.71 12.21
N HIS A 113 -0.94 -10.13 11.09
CA HIS A 113 -0.01 -9.77 10.02
C HIS A 113 0.33 -8.29 9.95
N ILE A 114 -0.58 -7.39 10.34
CA ILE A 114 -0.41 -5.95 10.16
C ILE A 114 -0.02 -5.31 11.50
N PRO A 115 1.12 -4.58 11.57
CA PRO A 115 1.53 -3.86 12.77
C PRO A 115 0.46 -2.90 13.28
N GLU A 116 0.44 -2.69 14.59
CA GLU A 116 -0.59 -1.88 15.25
C GLU A 116 -0.62 -0.44 14.73
N GLU A 117 0.56 0.12 14.46
CA GLU A 117 0.74 1.48 13.96
C GLU A 117 0.02 1.69 12.63
N ILE A 118 0.04 0.68 11.75
CA ILE A 118 -0.62 0.72 10.44
C ILE A 118 -2.11 0.44 10.58
N ARG A 119 -2.52 -0.49 11.47
CA ARG A 119 -3.95 -0.77 11.72
C ARG A 119 -4.69 0.45 12.25
N ASN A 120 -4.04 1.22 13.12
CA ASN A 120 -4.62 2.37 13.79
C ASN A 120 -4.34 3.70 13.05
N ALA A 121 -3.64 3.67 11.91
CA ALA A 121 -3.25 4.87 11.17
C ALA A 121 -4.42 5.64 10.52
N GLY A 122 -5.61 5.02 10.45
CA GLY A 122 -6.79 5.59 9.79
C GLY A 122 -6.66 5.67 8.27
N SER A 123 -7.59 6.41 7.65
CA SER A 123 -7.58 6.63 6.20
C SER A 123 -6.46 7.59 5.79
N ARG A 124 -5.80 7.31 4.67
CA ARG A 124 -4.76 8.15 4.07
C ARG A 124 -5.17 8.61 2.68
N LYS A 125 -4.61 9.74 2.26
CA LYS A 125 -4.79 10.28 0.92
C LYS A 125 -3.51 10.08 0.12
N ALA A 126 -3.67 9.70 -1.14
CA ALA A 126 -2.60 9.69 -2.11
C ALA A 126 -2.06 11.12 -2.29
N PRO A 127 -0.77 11.27 -2.58
CA PRO A 127 -0.20 12.59 -2.87
C PRO A 127 -0.93 13.23 -4.05
N GLU A 128 -1.18 14.54 -3.97
CA GLU A 128 -1.64 15.32 -5.11
C GLU A 128 -0.52 15.31 -6.15
N MET A 129 -0.81 14.82 -7.34
CA MET A 129 0.18 14.79 -8.41
C MET A 129 -0.01 16.02 -9.28
N ASP A 130 1.00 16.88 -9.32
CA ASP A 130 1.09 17.91 -10.33
C ASP A 130 1.46 17.25 -11.65
N TYR A 131 0.52 17.22 -12.60
CA TYR A 131 0.75 16.75 -13.98
C TYR A 131 1.59 17.75 -14.81
N GLN A 132 2.47 18.53 -14.17
CA GLN A 132 3.40 19.39 -14.88
C GLN A 132 4.65 18.59 -15.24
N THR A 133 4.60 17.91 -16.38
CA THR A 133 5.79 17.52 -17.15
C THR A 133 5.42 17.45 -18.62
#